data_AF-D8FBX8-F1
#
_entry.id   AF-D8FBX8-F1
#
_cell.length_a   1.000
_cell.length_b   1.000
_cell.length_c   1.000
_cell.angle_alpha   90.00
_cell.angle_beta   90.00
_cell.angle_gamma   90.00
#
_symmetry.space_group_name_H-M   'P 1'
#
loop_
_entity.id
_entity.type
_entity.pdbx_description
1 polymer ?
#
loop_
_entity_poly.entity_id
_entity_poly.type
_entity_poly.pdbx_seq_one_letter_code
_entity_poly.pdbx_strand_id
1 'polypeptide(L)'
;MQKSIMSPLCSGLVIPGLGQIINQDLKKGIIILGVVFALFIGGIIRLLQIIQNVFRSGYTDISDPKALMARLGAEDPTMLWILGVAFAAVWVYAVVDAYAGGRKMDRREAGESLS
;
A
#
# COMPACT_ATOMS: atom_id res chain seq x y z
N MET A 1 -23.69 -3.85 12.26
CA MET A 1 -22.61 -2.91 12.64
C MET A 1 -22.54 -1.83 11.58
N GLN A 2 -22.38 -0.55 11.95
CA GLN A 2 -22.34 0.55 10.98
C GLN A 2 -21.18 0.35 9.99
N LYS A 3 -21.49 0.35 8.67
CA LYS A 3 -20.47 0.13 7.63
C LYS A 3 -19.45 1.26 7.61
N SER A 4 -19.81 2.45 8.10
CA SER A 4 -18.89 3.58 8.32
C SER A 4 -17.75 3.32 9.31
N ILE A 5 -17.87 2.32 10.19
CA ILE A 5 -16.80 1.95 11.15
C ILE A 5 -16.01 0.74 10.61
N MET A 6 -16.68 -0.26 10.01
CA MET A 6 -16.01 -1.45 9.46
C MET A 6 -15.17 -1.18 8.20
N SER A 7 -15.64 -0.31 7.29
CA SER A 7 -14.94 -0.03 6.02
C SER A 7 -13.58 0.68 6.17
N PRO A 8 -13.40 1.70 7.05
CA PRO A 8 -12.08 2.25 7.33
C PRO A 8 -11.22 1.33 8.21
N LEU A 9 -11.79 0.50 9.09
CA LEU A 9 -11.01 -0.51 9.82
C LEU A 9 -10.47 -1.61 8.88
N CYS A 10 -11.22 -2.04 7.88
CA CYS A 10 -10.73 -3.02 6.90
C CYS A 10 -9.80 -2.43 5.82
N SER A 11 -10.00 -1.18 5.38
CA SER A 11 -9.05 -0.51 4.46
C SER A 11 -7.82 0.05 5.15
N GLY A 12 -7.98 0.54 6.37
CA GLY A 12 -6.98 1.32 7.10
C GLY A 12 -6.15 0.53 8.09
N LEU A 13 -6.50 -0.73 8.39
CA LEU A 13 -5.73 -1.54 9.33
C LEU A 13 -5.11 -2.81 8.71
N VAL A 14 -5.55 -3.26 7.52
CA VAL A 14 -5.09 -4.55 6.96
C VAL A 14 -4.74 -4.49 5.47
N ILE A 15 -5.66 -4.10 4.56
CA ILE A 15 -5.39 -4.13 3.10
C ILE A 15 -6.09 -2.95 2.38
N PRO A 16 -5.34 -2.03 1.76
CA PRO A 16 -5.94 -0.94 0.97
C PRO A 16 -6.76 -1.49 -0.21
N GLY A 17 -7.96 -0.93 -0.42
CA GLY A 17 -8.92 -1.38 -1.43
C GLY A 17 -10.05 -2.26 -0.88
N LEU A 18 -9.88 -2.89 0.29
CA LEU A 18 -10.91 -3.78 0.85
C LEU A 18 -12.17 -3.05 1.32
N GLY A 19 -12.06 -1.86 1.90
CA GLY A 19 -13.24 -1.12 2.36
C GLY A 19 -14.11 -0.64 1.22
N GLN A 20 -13.53 -0.36 0.04
CA GLN A 20 -14.31 -0.15 -1.18
C GLN A 20 -15.11 -1.40 -1.56
N ILE A 21 -14.52 -2.59 -1.46
CA ILE A 21 -15.23 -3.86 -1.72
C ILE A 21 -16.36 -4.08 -0.71
N ILE A 22 -16.12 -3.79 0.58
CA ILE A 22 -17.14 -3.85 1.64
C ILE A 22 -18.27 -2.84 1.40
N ASN A 23 -17.94 -1.66 0.88
CA ASN A 23 -18.90 -0.64 0.47
C ASN A 23 -19.58 -0.95 -0.89
N GLN A 24 -19.43 -2.17 -1.42
CA GLN A 24 -19.94 -2.59 -2.73
C GLN A 24 -19.43 -1.78 -3.94
N ASP A 25 -18.41 -0.95 -3.75
CA ASP A 25 -17.69 -0.24 -4.81
C ASP A 25 -16.56 -1.12 -5.38
N LEU A 26 -16.93 -2.31 -5.88
CA LEU A 26 -16.01 -3.34 -6.40
C LEU A 26 -15.03 -2.81 -7.46
N LYS A 27 -15.50 -1.94 -8.36
CA LYS A 27 -14.64 -1.33 -9.40
C LYS A 27 -13.50 -0.54 -8.78
N LYS A 28 -13.79 0.32 -7.80
CA LYS A 28 -12.77 1.10 -7.10
C LYS A 28 -11.84 0.21 -6.28
N GLY A 29 -12.42 -0.77 -5.58
CA GLY A 29 -11.66 -1.72 -4.77
C GLY A 29 -10.63 -2.49 -5.58
N ILE A 30 -11.02 -3.04 -6.74
CA ILE A 30 -10.11 -3.78 -7.63
C ILE A 30 -9.04 -2.85 -8.21
N ILE A 31 -9.38 -1.63 -8.62
CA ILE A 31 -8.39 -0.67 -9.15
C ILE A 31 -7.35 -0.33 -8.08
N ILE A 32 -7.80 0.05 -6.88
CA ILE A 32 -6.90 0.41 -5.77
C ILE A 32 -6.01 -0.78 -5.40
N LEU A 33 -6.60 -1.98 -5.25
CA LEU A 33 -5.86 -3.18 -4.93
C LEU A 33 -4.83 -3.52 -6.02
N GLY A 34 -5.19 -3.37 -7.30
CA GLY A 34 -4.29 -3.57 -8.42
C GLY A 34 -3.11 -2.60 -8.43
N VAL A 35 -3.36 -1.31 -8.13
CA VAL A 35 -2.29 -0.30 -8.03
C VAL A 35 -1.36 -0.59 -6.87
N VAL A 36 -1.90 -0.89 -5.69
CA VAL A 36 -1.12 -1.28 -4.49
C VAL A 36 -0.27 -2.51 -4.80
N PHE A 37 -0.86 -3.52 -5.45
CA PHE A 37 -0.16 -4.73 -5.84
C PHE A 37 0.99 -4.44 -6.82
N ALA A 38 0.75 -3.61 -7.84
CA ALA A 38 1.78 -3.21 -8.79
C ALA A 38 2.92 -2.44 -8.11
N LEU A 39 2.62 -1.51 -7.21
CA LEU A 39 3.62 -0.78 -6.42
C LEU A 39 4.43 -1.72 -5.53
N PHE A 40 3.77 -2.70 -4.90
CA PHE A 40 4.43 -3.70 -4.06
C PHE A 40 5.38 -4.59 -4.87
N ILE A 41 4.93 -5.12 -6.01
CA ILE A 41 5.77 -5.90 -6.92
C ILE A 41 6.93 -5.07 -7.45
N GLY A 42 6.69 -3.82 -7.85
CA GLY A 42 7.74 -2.89 -8.28
C GLY A 42 8.79 -2.65 -7.17
N GLY A 43 8.34 -2.51 -5.93
CA GLY A 43 9.21 -2.40 -4.75
C GLY A 43 10.07 -3.65 -4.54
N ILE A 44 9.48 -4.84 -4.62
CA ILE A 44 10.22 -6.11 -4.52
C ILE A 44 11.26 -6.22 -5.63
N ILE A 45 10.88 -5.96 -6.88
CA ILE A 45 11.81 -6.04 -8.02
C ILE A 45 12.98 -5.07 -7.80
N ARG A 46 12.71 -3.83 -7.40
CA ARG A 46 13.75 -2.84 -7.13
C ARG A 46 14.67 -3.27 -5.97
N LEU A 47 14.11 -3.84 -4.91
CA LEU A 47 14.89 -4.35 -3.79
C LEU A 47 15.79 -5.50 -4.22
N LEU A 48 15.28 -6.45 -5.02
CA LEU A 48 16.06 -7.55 -5.56
C LEU A 48 17.18 -7.06 -6.49
N GLN A 49 16.94 -6.01 -7.29
CA GLN A 49 17.98 -5.39 -8.12
C GLN A 49 19.10 -4.79 -7.28
N ILE A 50 18.78 -4.05 -6.22
CA ILE A 50 19.77 -3.48 -5.29
C ILE A 50 20.60 -4.59 -4.67
N ILE A 51 19.95 -5.65 -4.18
CA ILE A 51 20.62 -6.83 -3.62
C ILE A 51 21.57 -7.44 -4.67
N GLN A 52 21.08 -7.72 -5.89
CA GLN A 52 21.89 -8.29 -6.96
C GLN A 52 23.08 -7.41 -7.35
N ASN A 53 22.93 -6.09 -7.39
CA ASN A 53 24.01 -5.16 -7.68
C ASN A 53 25.11 -5.21 -6.61
N VAL A 54 24.71 -5.22 -5.33
CA VAL A 54 25.63 -5.37 -4.21
C VAL A 54 26.41 -6.68 -4.33
N PHE A 55 25.74 -7.79 -4.64
CA PHE A 55 26.38 -9.10 -4.80
C PHE A 55 27.26 -9.24 -6.05
N ARG A 56 26.92 -8.58 -7.17
CA ARG A 56 27.71 -8.64 -8.42
C ARG A 56 28.96 -7.77 -8.40
N SER A 57 29.05 -6.80 -7.51
CA SER A 57 30.16 -5.83 -7.45
C SER A 57 31.53 -6.42 -7.07
N GLY A 58 31.61 -7.73 -6.82
CA GLY A 58 32.86 -8.50 -6.78
C GLY A 58 33.46 -8.61 -5.37
N TYR A 59 33.63 -9.86 -4.92
CA TYR A 59 34.34 -10.26 -3.70
C TYR A 59 33.86 -9.58 -2.41
N THR A 60 32.64 -9.91 -1.98
CA THR A 60 32.15 -9.51 -0.66
C THR A 60 32.53 -10.60 0.33
N ASP A 61 33.41 -10.27 1.28
CA ASP A 61 33.38 -10.94 2.57
C ASP A 61 32.07 -10.52 3.25
N ILE A 62 30.98 -11.25 2.95
CA ILE A 62 29.63 -11.01 3.51
C ILE A 62 29.66 -11.11 5.04
N SER A 63 30.75 -11.68 5.59
CA SER A 63 31.06 -11.80 7.00
C SER A 63 31.41 -10.46 7.67
N ASP A 64 31.61 -9.36 6.92
CA ASP A 64 31.77 -8.01 7.49
C ASP A 64 30.49 -7.16 7.30
N PRO A 65 29.65 -7.04 8.35
CA PRO A 65 28.45 -6.21 8.34
C PRO A 65 28.71 -4.73 8.02
N LYS A 66 29.90 -4.20 8.33
CA LYS A 66 30.23 -2.79 8.07
C LYS A 66 30.43 -2.52 6.59
N ALA A 67 31.15 -3.41 5.91
CA ALA A 67 31.35 -3.32 4.45
C ALA A 67 30.02 -3.45 3.69
N LEU A 68 29.12 -4.33 4.16
CA LEU A 68 27.78 -4.48 3.61
C LEU A 68 26.91 -3.23 3.80
N MET A 69 26.87 -2.67 5.01
CA MET A 69 26.14 -1.44 5.33
C MET A 69 26.65 -0.24 4.51
N ALA A 70 27.97 -0.09 4.35
CA ALA A 70 28.56 1.00 3.58
C ALA A 70 28.17 0.93 2.09
N ARG A 71 28.07 -0.27 1.52
CA ARG A 71 27.65 -0.47 0.12
C ARG A 71 26.14 -0.29 -0.07
N LEU A 72 25.34 -0.76 0.87
CA LEU A 72 23.88 -0.51 0.88
C LEU A 72 23.57 0.98 1.01
N GLY A 73 24.33 1.72 1.82
CA GLY A 73 24.21 3.17 1.94
C GLY A 73 24.75 3.96 0.74
N ALA A 74 25.57 3.34 -0.11
CA ALA A 74 26.08 3.94 -1.34
C ALA A 74 25.15 3.71 -2.55
N GLU A 75 24.25 2.72 -2.47
CA GLU A 75 23.17 2.55 -3.44
C GLU A 75 22.13 3.65 -3.26
N ASP A 76 21.55 4.10 -4.37
CA ASP A 76 20.58 5.19 -4.37
C ASP A 76 19.18 4.67 -3.95
N PRO A 77 18.68 5.01 -2.75
CA PRO A 77 17.38 4.56 -2.29
C PRO A 77 16.24 5.41 -2.84
N THR A 78 16.51 6.44 -3.65
CA THR A 78 15.51 7.40 -4.15
C THR A 78 14.31 6.71 -4.80
N MET A 79 14.56 5.67 -5.62
CA MET A 79 13.47 4.93 -6.26
C MET A 79 12.59 4.15 -5.26
N LEU A 80 13.20 3.57 -4.22
CA LEU A 80 12.45 2.90 -3.15
C LEU A 80 11.63 3.91 -2.34
N TRP A 81 12.18 5.09 -2.08
CA TRP A 81 11.46 6.19 -1.44
C TRP A 81 10.27 6.67 -2.27
N ILE A 82 10.46 6.86 -3.58
CA ILE A 82 9.37 7.25 -4.49
C ILE A 82 8.26 6.20 -4.46
N LEU A 83 8.59 4.91 -4.58
CA LEU A 83 7.62 3.82 -4.51
C LEU A 83 6.93 3.76 -3.14
N GLY A 84 7.67 3.95 -2.05
CA GLY A 84 7.14 3.96 -0.69
C GLY A 84 6.19 5.13 -0.43
N VAL A 85 6.53 6.33 -0.89
CA VAL A 85 5.66 7.51 -0.78
C VAL A 85 4.43 7.36 -1.67
N ALA A 86 4.58 6.86 -2.89
CA ALA A 86 3.45 6.58 -3.77
C ALA A 86 2.50 5.54 -3.14
N PHE A 87 3.05 4.47 -2.56
CA PHE A 87 2.29 3.47 -1.83
C PHE A 87 1.53 4.08 -0.64
N ALA A 88 2.22 4.88 0.19
CA ALA A 88 1.62 5.55 1.33
C ALA A 88 0.51 6.53 0.90
N ALA A 89 0.72 7.27 -0.20
CA ALA A 89 -0.28 8.19 -0.74
C ALA A 89 -1.54 7.46 -1.22
N VAL A 90 -1.38 6.37 -1.98
CA VAL A 90 -2.50 5.52 -2.42
C VAL A 90 -3.21 4.89 -1.22
N TRP A 91 -2.46 4.47 -0.19
CA TRP A 91 -3.01 3.93 1.04
C TRP A 91 -3.87 4.95 1.78
N VAL A 92 -3.36 6.16 2.05
CA VAL A 92 -4.14 7.25 2.68
C VAL A 92 -5.39 7.58 1.86
N TYR A 93 -5.25 7.69 0.53
CA TYR A 93 -6.38 7.92 -0.36
C TYR A 93 -7.45 6.82 -0.22
N ALA A 94 -7.04 5.55 -0.22
CA ALA A 94 -7.95 4.42 -0.11
C ALA A 94 -8.73 4.43 1.22
N VAL A 95 -8.07 4.80 2.32
CA VAL A 95 -8.71 4.94 3.63
C VAL A 95 -9.77 6.04 3.63
N VAL A 96 -9.43 7.22 3.09
CA VAL A 96 -10.35 8.36 3.03
C VAL A 96 -11.55 8.06 2.11
N ASP A 97 -11.31 7.47 0.93
CA ASP A 97 -12.38 7.10 0.00
C ASP A 97 -13.32 6.04 0.59
N ALA A 98 -12.78 5.01 1.27
CA ALA A 98 -13.58 4.00 1.95
C ALA A 98 -14.42 4.60 3.10
N TYR A 99 -13.85 5.50 3.89
CA TYR A 99 -14.58 6.19 4.95
C TYR A 99 -15.71 7.07 4.40
N ALA A 100 -15.42 7.87 3.38
CA ALA A 100 -16.40 8.74 2.75
C ALA A 100 -17.52 7.95 2.06
N GLY A 101 -17.19 6.83 1.40
CA GLY A 101 -18.14 5.90 0.80
C GLY A 101 -19.06 5.28 1.85
N GLY A 102 -18.49 4.73 2.93
CA GLY A 102 -19.25 4.09 4.01
C GLY A 102 -20.23 5.04 4.69
N ARG A 103 -19.83 6.31 4.94
CA ARG A 103 -20.74 7.32 5.49
C ARG A 103 -21.91 7.67 4.56
N LYS A 104 -21.70 7.68 3.24
CA LYS A 104 -22.78 7.97 2.28
C LYS A 104 -23.82 6.85 2.25
N MET A 105 -23.37 5.60 2.35
CA MET A 105 -24.25 4.43 2.41
C MET A 105 -25.06 4.40 3.69
N ASP A 106 -24.40 4.58 4.85
CA ASP A 106 -25.10 4.60 6.15
C ASP A 106 -26.20 5.69 6.20
N ARG A 107 -25.99 6.85 5.56
CA ARG A 107 -27.01 7.90 5.45
C ARG A 107 -28.19 7.53 4.56
N ARG A 108 -27.95 6.78 3.47
CA ARG A 108 -29.03 6.30 2.57
C ARG A 108 -29.88 5.24 3.27
N GLU A 109 -29.24 4.26 3.90
CA GLU A 109 -29.93 3.20 4.65
C GLU A 109 -30.76 3.78 5.81
N ALA A 110 -30.25 4.80 6.51
CA ALA A 110 -31.01 5.49 7.55
C ALA A 110 -32.20 6.32 7.01
N GLY A 111 -32.08 6.91 5.81
CA GLY A 111 -33.15 7.69 5.19
C GLY A 111 -34.32 6.84 4.68
N GLU A 112 -34.04 5.65 4.13
CA GLU A 112 -35.07 4.69 3.68
C GLU A 112 -35.82 4.04 4.85
N SER A 113 -35.21 3.96 6.04
CA SER A 113 -35.90 3.43 7.24
C SER A 113 -36.92 4.38 7.88
N LEU A 114 -37.00 5.64 7.40
CA LEU A 114 -37.87 6.69 7.94
C LEU A 114 -39.00 7.12 6.97
N SER A 115 -39.07 6.51 5.77
CA SER A 115 -40.10 6.74 4.75
C SER A 115 -41.02 5.54 4.61
#